data_AF-A0A955LXG7-F1
#
_entry.id   AF-A0A955LXG7-F1
#
_cell.length_a   1.000
_cell.length_b   1.000
_cell.length_c   1.000
_cell.angle_alpha   90.00
_cell.angle_beta   90.00
_cell.angle_gamma   90.00
#
_symmetry.space_group_name_H-M   'P 1'
#
loop_
_entity.id
_entity.type
_entity.pdbx_description
1 polymer ?
#
loop_
_entity_poly.entity_id
_entity_poly.type
_entity_poly.pdbx_seq_one_letter_code
_entity_poly.pdbx_strand_id
1 'polypeptide(L)'
;MGAFTISSIAVILCCWPLAVLSFLRHQGKKSTIMWGVFCAFIGFWGIASFFASTTMDKAASTMWWRFATIGSIMSPPTFYHFTHLYFEEKRNWILVVVYTMAAFFLYSNFFLPGLFLGDVWLIHNEFYFPNWTATKGILFVIFYFSFFVVLLSYSLWLMIKGFRKAKGQARNKIKYFFVGMFFGWIGVHGDF
;
A
#
# COMPACT_ATOMS: atom_id res chain seq x y z
N MET A 1 6.82 8.39 22.47
CA MET A 1 6.69 7.89 21.09
C MET A 1 5.27 8.19 20.65
N GLY A 2 5.07 8.90 19.54
CA GLY A 2 3.73 9.23 19.05
C GLY A 2 2.95 8.00 18.59
N ALA A 3 1.62 8.10 18.55
CA ALA A 3 0.73 7.01 18.12
C ALA A 3 1.06 6.51 16.71
N PHE A 4 1.47 7.41 15.81
CA PHE A 4 1.89 7.08 14.44
C PHE A 4 3.15 6.17 14.40
N THR A 5 4.12 6.43 15.27
CA THR A 5 5.33 5.59 15.38
C THR A 5 4.99 4.18 15.88
N ILE A 6 4.08 4.07 16.86
CA ILE A 6 3.62 2.77 17.37
C ILE A 6 2.87 2.00 16.27
N SER A 7 2.00 2.67 15.52
CA SER A 7 1.30 2.08 14.38
C SER A 7 2.28 1.56 13.32
N SER A 8 3.32 2.34 13.00
CA SER A 8 4.37 1.94 12.06
C SER A 8 5.09 0.66 12.51
N ILE A 9 5.41 0.52 13.81
CA ILE A 9 6.00 -0.70 14.37
C ILE A 9 5.03 -1.89 14.25
N ALA A 10 3.74 -1.70 14.55
CA ALA A 10 2.74 -2.75 14.40
C ALA A 10 2.65 -3.25 12.95
N VAL A 11 2.67 -2.33 11.97
CA VAL A 11 2.71 -2.69 10.55
C VAL A 11 3.93 -3.53 10.20
N ILE A 12 5.11 -3.15 10.68
CA ILE A 12 6.36 -3.91 10.47
C ILE A 12 6.23 -5.32 11.03
N LEU A 13 5.82 -5.43 12.30
CA LEU A 13 5.71 -6.71 13.01
C LEU A 13 4.63 -7.63 12.44
N CYS A 14 3.59 -7.09 11.81
CA CYS A 14 2.58 -7.90 11.14
C CYS A 14 2.98 -8.28 9.71
N CYS A 15 3.48 -7.32 8.92
CA CYS A 15 3.65 -7.51 7.47
C CYS A 15 4.93 -8.25 7.10
N TRP A 16 6.05 -8.02 7.80
CA TRP A 16 7.31 -8.72 7.48
C TRP A 16 7.24 -10.23 7.77
N PRO A 17 6.74 -10.69 8.93
CA PRO A 17 6.55 -12.11 9.16
C PRO A 17 5.60 -12.75 8.14
N LEU A 18 4.51 -12.07 7.77
CA LEU A 18 3.61 -12.56 6.73
C LEU A 18 4.28 -12.65 5.35
N ALA A 19 5.13 -11.67 5.00
CA ALA A 19 5.91 -11.71 3.76
C ALA A 19 6.86 -12.92 3.74
N VAL A 20 7.63 -13.11 4.81
CA VAL A 20 8.56 -14.24 4.97
C VAL A 20 7.80 -15.57 4.92
N LEU A 21 6.73 -15.73 5.71
CA LEU A 21 5.92 -16.94 5.71
C LEU A 21 5.33 -17.24 4.33
N SER A 22 4.90 -16.21 3.61
CA SER A 22 4.36 -16.37 2.25
C SER A 22 5.41 -16.87 1.27
N PHE A 23 6.64 -16.35 1.35
CA PHE A 23 7.76 -16.83 0.52
C PHE A 23 8.23 -18.24 0.91
N LEU A 24 8.20 -18.60 2.20
CA LEU A 24 8.61 -19.93 2.66
C LEU A 24 7.55 -21.00 2.41
N ARG A 25 6.26 -20.65 2.47
CA ARG A 25 5.13 -21.59 2.41
C ARG A 25 4.30 -21.47 1.14
N HIS A 26 4.85 -20.91 0.07
CA HIS A 26 4.10 -20.68 -1.18
C HIS A 26 3.65 -21.97 -1.88
N GLN A 27 4.35 -23.10 -1.69
CA GLN A 27 4.02 -24.41 -2.31
C GLN A 27 3.79 -24.30 -3.83
N GLY A 28 4.60 -23.51 -4.53
CA GLY A 28 4.47 -23.28 -5.98
C GLY A 28 3.33 -22.33 -6.40
N LYS A 29 2.49 -21.85 -5.48
CA LYS A 29 1.36 -20.96 -5.82
C LYS A 29 1.82 -19.53 -6.02
N LYS A 30 1.73 -19.04 -7.26
CA LYS A 30 2.11 -17.66 -7.63
C LYS A 30 1.33 -16.60 -6.85
N SER A 31 0.06 -16.84 -6.55
CA SER A 31 -0.76 -15.94 -5.72
C SER A 31 -0.18 -15.76 -4.32
N THR A 32 0.33 -16.83 -3.69
CA THR A 32 0.94 -16.74 -2.36
C THR A 32 2.23 -15.93 -2.38
N ILE A 33 3.04 -16.07 -3.43
CA ILE A 33 4.24 -15.24 -3.62
C ILE A 33 3.84 -13.76 -3.75
N MET A 34 2.84 -13.44 -4.59
CA MET A 34 2.39 -12.06 -4.75
C MET A 34 1.77 -11.47 -3.49
N TRP A 35 1.10 -12.28 -2.67
CA TRP A 35 0.69 -11.85 -1.33
C TRP A 35 1.90 -11.47 -0.46
N GLY A 36 2.97 -12.28 -0.50
CA GLY A 36 4.22 -11.95 0.17
C GLY A 36 4.86 -10.65 -0.31
N VAL A 37 4.86 -10.41 -1.63
CA VAL A 37 5.34 -9.14 -2.23
C VAL A 37 4.51 -7.95 -1.76
N PHE A 38 3.18 -8.07 -1.75
CA PHE A 38 2.29 -7.04 -1.22
C PHE A 38 2.58 -6.73 0.25
N CYS A 39 2.69 -7.76 1.10
CA CYS A 39 3.06 -7.60 2.50
C CYS A 39 4.46 -6.96 2.66
N ALA A 40 5.42 -7.30 1.82
CA ALA A 40 6.75 -6.69 1.86
C ALA A 40 6.72 -5.18 1.56
N PHE A 41 5.93 -4.73 0.57
CA PHE A 41 5.77 -3.30 0.29
C PHE A 41 5.05 -2.54 1.40
N ILE A 42 4.05 -3.16 2.05
CA ILE A 42 3.41 -2.56 3.24
C ILE A 42 4.40 -2.51 4.42
N GLY A 43 5.16 -3.58 4.64
CA GLY A 43 6.21 -3.61 5.66
C GLY A 43 7.28 -2.56 5.40
N PHE A 44 7.65 -2.33 4.14
CA PHE A 44 8.58 -1.28 3.73
C PHE A 44 8.01 0.13 4.01
N TRP A 45 6.73 0.35 3.70
CA TRP A 45 6.02 1.57 4.09
C TRP A 45 6.10 1.79 5.60
N GLY A 46 5.86 0.74 6.41
CA GLY A 46 5.98 0.81 7.87
C GLY A 46 7.38 1.20 8.36
N ILE A 47 8.43 0.63 7.77
CA ILE A 47 9.83 0.99 8.11
C ILE A 47 10.10 2.47 7.78
N ALA A 48 9.76 2.90 6.58
CA ALA A 48 10.02 4.27 6.14
C ALA A 48 9.21 5.30 6.95
N SER A 49 7.94 4.99 7.26
CA SER A 49 7.09 5.80 8.13
C SER A 49 7.64 5.92 9.55
N PHE A 50 8.19 4.84 10.12
CA PHE A 50 8.85 4.88 11.43
C PHE A 50 10.04 5.85 11.45
N PHE A 51 10.89 5.83 10.43
CA PHE A 51 12.00 6.78 10.35
C PHE A 51 11.53 8.21 10.07
N ALA A 52 10.51 8.38 9.22
CA ALA A 52 9.90 9.68 8.95
C ALA A 52 9.31 10.34 10.21
N SER A 53 8.77 9.53 11.14
CA SER A 53 8.12 10.00 12.36
C SER A 53 9.01 10.12 13.58
N THR A 54 10.27 9.69 13.48
CA THR A 54 11.26 9.76 14.58
C THR A 54 12.33 10.83 14.35
N THR A 55 12.44 11.34 13.12
CA THR A 55 13.35 12.44 12.79
C THR A 55 12.70 13.80 12.94
N MET A 56 13.43 14.75 13.55
CA MET A 56 13.05 16.17 13.64
C MET A 56 13.75 17.03 12.57
N ASP A 57 14.58 16.42 11.73
CA ASP A 57 15.14 17.09 10.57
C ASP A 57 14.16 17.01 9.38
N LYS A 58 13.75 18.18 8.86
CA LYS A 58 12.76 18.29 7.80
C LYS A 58 13.23 17.61 6.51
N ALA A 59 14.51 17.75 6.16
CA ALA A 59 15.07 17.17 4.94
C ALA A 59 15.10 15.64 5.02
N ALA A 60 15.57 15.09 6.15
CA ALA A 60 15.54 13.66 6.43
C ALA A 60 14.10 13.11 6.44
N SER A 61 13.15 13.80 7.08
CA SER A 61 11.75 13.35 7.08
C SER A 61 11.17 13.32 5.66
N THR A 62 11.42 14.35 4.86
CA THR A 62 10.99 14.41 3.46
C THR A 62 11.54 13.23 2.65
N MET A 63 12.82 12.88 2.84
CA MET A 63 13.44 11.73 2.19
C MET A 63 12.77 10.41 2.62
N TRP A 64 12.52 10.22 3.92
CA TRP A 64 11.84 9.03 4.43
C TRP A 64 10.40 8.92 3.92
N TRP A 65 9.68 10.04 3.81
CA TRP A 65 8.36 10.04 3.19
C TRP A 65 8.41 9.63 1.72
N ARG A 66 9.40 10.09 0.94
CA ARG A 66 9.58 9.62 -0.44
C ARG A 66 9.79 8.10 -0.50
N PHE A 67 10.52 7.52 0.44
CA PHE A 67 10.66 6.07 0.53
C PHE A 67 9.34 5.40 0.95
N ALA A 68 8.64 5.94 1.95
CA ALA A 68 7.33 5.41 2.36
C ALA A 68 6.38 5.36 1.16
N THR A 69 6.37 6.41 0.34
CA THR A 69 5.55 6.49 -0.87
C THR A 69 5.83 5.38 -1.89
N ILE A 70 7.02 4.77 -1.93
CA ILE A 70 7.27 3.56 -2.74
C ILE A 70 6.30 2.45 -2.34
N GLY A 71 6.17 2.20 -1.03
CA GLY A 71 5.24 1.21 -0.50
C GLY A 71 3.80 1.56 -0.89
N SER A 72 3.39 2.81 -0.69
CA SER A 72 2.04 3.28 -1.08
C SER A 72 1.75 3.13 -2.57
N ILE A 73 2.74 3.39 -3.45
CA ILE A 73 2.57 3.25 -4.91
C ILE A 73 2.48 1.78 -5.31
N MET A 74 3.30 0.91 -4.71
CA MET A 74 3.40 -0.50 -5.10
C MET A 74 2.31 -1.38 -4.46
N SER A 75 1.71 -0.96 -3.35
CA SER A 75 0.67 -1.74 -2.67
C SER A 75 -0.57 -2.02 -3.55
N PRO A 76 -1.22 -1.04 -4.21
CA PRO A 76 -2.41 -1.33 -5.02
C PRO A 76 -2.14 -2.21 -6.26
N PRO A 77 -1.07 -1.99 -7.06
CA PRO A 77 -0.72 -2.89 -8.16
C PRO A 77 -0.42 -4.32 -7.72
N THR A 78 0.34 -4.49 -6.62
CA THR A 78 0.69 -5.83 -6.13
C THR A 78 -0.51 -6.55 -5.51
N PHE A 79 -1.40 -5.82 -4.85
CA PHE A 79 -2.67 -6.36 -4.37
C PHE A 79 -3.59 -6.77 -5.52
N TYR A 80 -3.73 -5.92 -6.55
CA TYR A 80 -4.46 -6.28 -7.76
C TYR A 80 -3.86 -7.53 -8.42
N HIS A 81 -2.54 -7.59 -8.58
CA HIS A 81 -1.85 -8.75 -9.14
C HIS A 81 -2.07 -10.02 -8.32
N PHE A 82 -2.07 -9.91 -6.99
CA PHE A 82 -2.49 -11.00 -6.11
C PHE A 82 -3.92 -11.48 -6.44
N THR A 83 -4.91 -10.57 -6.50
CA THR A 83 -6.30 -10.95 -6.80
C THR A 83 -6.46 -11.52 -8.21
N HIS A 84 -5.75 -10.96 -9.19
CA HIS A 84 -5.71 -11.42 -10.57
C HIS A 84 -5.24 -12.87 -10.67
N LEU A 85 -4.15 -13.21 -9.96
CA LEU A 85 -3.66 -14.59 -9.89
C LEU A 85 -4.57 -15.50 -9.06
N TYR A 86 -5.11 -15.00 -7.95
CA TYR A 86 -5.93 -15.80 -7.04
C TYR A 86 -7.27 -16.22 -7.66
N PHE A 87 -7.85 -15.37 -8.51
CA PHE A 87 -9.10 -15.62 -9.23
C PHE A 87 -8.91 -16.00 -10.70
N GLU A 88 -7.66 -16.21 -11.15
CA GLU A 88 -7.32 -16.63 -12.52
C GLU A 88 -7.93 -15.71 -13.60
N GLU A 89 -7.89 -14.41 -13.37
CA GLU A 89 -8.43 -13.42 -14.31
C GLU A 89 -7.62 -13.40 -15.62
N LYS A 90 -8.32 -13.29 -16.75
CA LYS A 90 -7.69 -13.43 -18.09
C LYS A 90 -7.12 -12.12 -18.64
N ARG A 91 -7.45 -10.97 -18.02
CA ARG A 91 -7.15 -9.62 -18.55
C ARG A 91 -5.73 -9.17 -18.20
N ASN A 92 -4.72 -9.83 -18.75
CA ASN A 92 -3.31 -9.57 -18.44
C ASN A 92 -2.85 -8.15 -18.82
N TRP A 93 -3.50 -7.49 -19.79
CA TRP A 93 -3.14 -6.13 -20.21
C TRP A 93 -3.33 -5.09 -19.09
N ILE A 94 -4.27 -5.32 -18.16
CA ILE A 94 -4.49 -4.42 -17.02
C ILE A 94 -3.25 -4.41 -16.14
N LEU A 95 -2.59 -5.56 -15.93
CA LEU A 95 -1.34 -5.64 -15.18
C LEU A 95 -0.24 -4.78 -15.81
N VAL A 96 -0.08 -4.85 -17.13
CA VAL A 96 0.90 -4.04 -17.85
C VAL A 96 0.63 -2.55 -17.64
N VAL A 97 -0.63 -2.12 -17.76
CA VAL A 97 -1.04 -0.72 -17.55
C VAL A 97 -0.75 -0.27 -16.11
N VAL A 98 -1.17 -1.03 -15.09
CA VAL A 98 -1.01 -0.59 -13.69
C VAL A 98 0.46 -0.57 -13.26
N TYR A 99 1.29 -1.50 -13.73
CA TYR A 99 2.73 -1.48 -13.44
C TYR A 99 3.45 -0.35 -14.20
N THR A 100 3.02 -0.03 -15.43
CA THR A 100 3.53 1.13 -16.17
C THR A 100 3.19 2.44 -15.46
N MET A 101 1.95 2.58 -15.00
CA MET A 101 1.53 3.72 -14.18
C MET A 101 2.29 3.79 -12.85
N ALA A 102 2.53 2.65 -12.20
CA ALA A 102 3.30 2.60 -10.96
C ALA A 102 4.74 3.06 -11.17
N ALA A 103 5.40 2.62 -12.25
CA ALA A 103 6.72 3.09 -12.62
C ALA A 103 6.76 4.61 -12.88
N PHE A 104 5.74 5.15 -13.57
CA PHE A 104 5.59 6.59 -13.78
C PHE A 104 5.41 7.37 -12.48
N PHE A 105 4.59 6.89 -11.53
CA PHE A 105 4.42 7.54 -10.23
C PHE A 105 5.67 7.42 -9.36
N LEU A 106 6.39 6.30 -9.39
CA LEU A 106 7.67 6.15 -8.71
C LEU A 106 8.69 7.14 -9.25
N TYR A 107 8.79 7.28 -10.57
CA TYR A 107 9.63 8.30 -11.19
C TYR A 107 9.22 9.70 -10.72
N SER A 108 7.93 10.03 -10.78
CA SER A 108 7.42 11.33 -10.37
C SER A 108 7.70 11.64 -8.89
N ASN A 109 7.64 10.64 -8.02
CA ASN A 109 7.92 10.78 -6.59
C ASN A 109 9.37 11.23 -6.29
N PHE A 110 10.34 10.76 -7.07
CA PHE A 110 11.76 11.11 -6.86
C PHE A 110 12.22 12.32 -7.67
N PHE A 111 11.75 12.44 -8.92
CA PHE A 111 12.25 13.45 -9.87
C PHE A 111 11.34 14.67 -10.01
N LEU A 112 10.05 14.55 -9.66
CA LEU A 112 9.07 15.64 -9.72
C LEU A 112 8.36 15.86 -8.37
N PRO A 113 9.09 15.99 -7.24
CA PRO A 113 8.50 15.98 -5.91
C PRO A 113 7.48 17.11 -5.68
N GLY A 114 7.67 18.28 -6.31
CA GLY A 114 6.72 19.40 -6.21
C GLY A 114 5.35 19.14 -6.85
N LEU A 115 5.24 18.19 -7.79
CA LEU A 115 3.97 17.80 -8.41
C LEU A 115 3.34 16.57 -7.75
N PHE A 116 4.09 15.87 -6.90
CA PHE A 116 3.69 14.61 -6.27
C PHE A 116 3.56 14.75 -4.75
N LEU A 117 4.62 14.43 -3.99
CA LEU A 117 4.57 14.43 -2.51
C LEU A 117 4.43 15.84 -1.92
N GLY A 118 5.01 16.84 -2.59
CA GLY A 118 5.06 18.21 -2.11
C GLY A 118 6.04 18.42 -0.95
N ASP A 119 5.73 19.40 -0.11
CA ASP A 119 6.48 19.70 1.11
C ASP A 119 5.87 18.99 2.33
N VAL A 120 6.66 18.85 3.40
CA VAL A 120 6.21 18.31 4.68
C VAL A 120 6.03 19.44 5.70
N TRP A 121 5.04 19.30 6.58
CA TRP A 121 4.80 20.23 7.68
C TRP A 121 4.83 19.51 9.03
N LEU A 122 5.08 20.24 10.12
CA LEU A 122 5.15 19.65 11.44
C LEU A 122 3.74 19.53 12.04
N ILE A 123 3.26 18.31 12.25
CA ILE A 123 1.96 18.04 12.87
C ILE A 123 2.14 18.00 14.39
N HIS A 124 1.36 18.81 15.12
CA HIS A 124 1.32 18.87 16.58
C HIS A 124 2.70 19.00 17.28
N ASN A 125 3.71 19.54 16.58
CA ASN A 125 5.10 19.58 17.04
C ASN A 125 5.71 18.19 17.34
N GLU A 126 5.15 17.12 16.78
CA GLU A 126 5.56 15.74 17.03
C GLU A 126 6.33 15.12 15.86
N PHE A 127 5.86 15.28 14.63
CA PHE A 127 6.50 14.71 13.45
C PHE A 127 6.12 15.46 12.17
N TYR A 128 6.96 15.35 11.14
CA TYR A 128 6.66 15.92 9.84
C TYR A 128 5.77 15.00 9.01
N PHE A 129 4.77 15.56 8.34
CA PHE A 129 3.83 14.82 7.49
C PHE A 129 3.66 15.50 6.12
N PRO A 130 3.44 14.73 5.02
CA PRO A 130 3.24 15.31 3.69
C PRO A 130 2.01 16.21 3.62
N ASN A 131 2.21 17.44 3.18
CA ASN A 131 1.14 18.42 3.00
C ASN A 131 0.59 18.37 1.56
N TRP A 132 -0.19 17.33 1.28
CA TRP A 132 -0.77 17.11 -0.04
C TRP A 132 -1.86 18.14 -0.41
N THR A 133 -2.55 18.73 0.57
CA THR A 133 -3.61 19.73 0.37
C THR A 133 -3.07 21.10 -0.03
N ALA A 134 -2.02 21.59 0.62
CA ALA A 134 -1.43 22.89 0.30
C ALA A 134 -0.60 22.84 -0.99
N THR A 135 0.07 21.71 -1.26
CA THR A 135 0.97 21.60 -2.41
C THR A 135 0.24 21.38 -3.74
N LYS A 136 -1.08 21.13 -3.71
CA LYS A 136 -1.95 20.93 -4.90
C LYS A 136 -1.34 19.97 -5.93
N GLY A 137 -0.67 18.91 -5.47
CA GLY A 137 0.02 17.94 -6.31
C GLY A 137 -0.95 17.17 -7.19
N ILE A 138 -1.21 17.66 -8.41
CA ILE A 138 -2.19 17.04 -9.32
C ILE A 138 -1.84 15.59 -9.63
N LEU A 139 -0.55 15.25 -9.74
CA LEU A 139 -0.12 13.87 -9.96
C LEU A 139 -0.40 12.99 -8.75
N PHE A 140 -0.30 13.51 -7.53
CA PHE A 140 -0.66 12.78 -6.32
C PHE A 140 -2.16 12.51 -6.26
N VAL A 141 -3.01 13.48 -6.63
CA VAL A 141 -4.46 13.28 -6.71
C VAL A 141 -4.83 12.23 -7.76
N ILE A 142 -4.22 12.30 -8.95
CA ILE A 142 -4.42 11.28 -10.00
C ILE A 142 -3.95 9.90 -9.52
N PHE A 143 -2.81 9.81 -8.86
CA PHE A 143 -2.32 8.58 -8.23
C PHE A 143 -3.32 8.03 -7.21
N TYR A 144 -3.71 8.84 -6.23
CA TYR A 144 -4.62 8.45 -5.17
C TYR A 144 -5.94 7.93 -5.74
N PHE A 145 -6.54 8.70 -6.67
CA PHE A 145 -7.80 8.32 -7.29
C PHE A 145 -7.66 7.04 -8.13
N SER A 146 -6.66 6.97 -9.02
CA SER A 146 -6.49 5.80 -9.89
C SER A 146 -6.17 4.52 -9.12
N PHE A 147 -5.34 4.59 -8.08
CA PHE A 147 -4.85 3.39 -7.39
C PHE A 147 -5.72 3.02 -6.17
N PHE A 148 -6.02 3.97 -5.28
CA PHE A 148 -6.76 3.69 -4.05
C PHE A 148 -8.28 3.72 -4.24
N VAL A 149 -8.80 4.54 -5.15
CA VAL A 149 -10.25 4.54 -5.45
C VAL A 149 -10.57 3.51 -6.52
N VAL A 150 -9.98 3.61 -7.72
CA VAL A 150 -10.39 2.77 -8.86
C VAL A 150 -9.83 1.34 -8.77
N LEU A 151 -8.50 1.18 -8.75
CA LEU A 151 -7.87 -0.15 -8.83
C LEU A 151 -8.17 -1.01 -7.60
N LEU A 152 -8.14 -0.41 -6.41
CA LEU A 152 -8.42 -1.10 -5.16
C LEU A 152 -9.90 -1.51 -5.06
N SER A 153 -10.84 -0.64 -5.43
CA SER A 153 -12.26 -1.00 -5.51
C SER A 153 -12.52 -2.11 -6.52
N TYR A 154 -11.85 -2.08 -7.67
CA TYR A 154 -11.94 -3.17 -8.65
C TYR A 154 -11.41 -4.50 -8.10
N SER A 155 -10.28 -4.48 -7.39
CA SER A 155 -9.70 -5.65 -6.73
C SER A 155 -10.61 -6.23 -5.64
N LEU A 156 -11.25 -5.36 -4.84
CA LEU A 156 -12.26 -5.74 -3.86
C LEU A 156 -13.52 -6.31 -4.51
N TRP A 157 -13.97 -5.72 -5.62
CA TRP A 157 -15.09 -6.25 -6.39
C TRP A 157 -14.80 -7.65 -6.92
N LEU A 158 -13.59 -7.91 -7.43
CA LEU A 158 -13.15 -9.25 -7.83
C LEU A 158 -13.23 -10.24 -6.65
N MET A 159 -12.78 -9.83 -5.47
CA MET A 159 -12.91 -10.64 -4.26
C MET A 159 -14.37 -10.92 -3.87
N ILE A 160 -15.26 -9.95 -3.94
CA ILE A 160 -16.70 -10.13 -3.65
C ILE A 160 -17.33 -11.09 -4.66
N LYS A 161 -17.02 -10.91 -5.95
CA LYS A 161 -17.46 -11.81 -7.02
C LYS A 161 -16.96 -13.24 -6.79
N GLY A 162 -15.69 -13.40 -6.41
CA GLY A 162 -15.09 -14.68 -6.06
C GLY A 162 -15.73 -15.30 -4.81
N PHE A 163 -16.00 -14.50 -3.78
CA PHE A 163 -16.66 -14.93 -2.55
C PHE A 163 -18.06 -15.51 -2.79
N ARG A 164 -18.84 -14.88 -3.69
CA ARG A 164 -20.19 -15.35 -4.06
C ARG A 164 -20.16 -16.70 -4.77
N LYS A 165 -19.07 -17.02 -5.48
CA LYS A 165 -18.90 -18.29 -6.20
C LYS A 165 -18.24 -19.38 -5.35
N ALA A 166 -17.41 -19.01 -4.38
CA ALA A 166 -16.64 -19.95 -3.57
C ALA A 166 -17.52 -20.73 -2.58
N LYS A 167 -17.19 -22.01 -2.37
CA LYS A 167 -17.81 -22.88 -1.36
C LYS A 167 -16.74 -23.49 -0.44
N GLY A 168 -17.15 -23.95 0.74
CA GLY A 168 -16.28 -24.63 1.70
C GLY A 168 -15.03 -23.83 2.10
N GLN A 169 -13.88 -24.49 2.11
CA GLN A 169 -12.60 -23.92 2.58
C GLN A 169 -12.13 -22.70 1.78
N ALA A 170 -12.40 -22.64 0.46
CA ALA A 170 -12.05 -21.48 -0.36
C ALA A 170 -12.80 -20.22 0.10
N ARG A 171 -14.07 -20.37 0.49
CA ARG A 171 -14.88 -19.26 1.00
C ARG A 171 -14.35 -18.73 2.33
N ASN A 172 -13.91 -19.61 3.22
CA ASN A 172 -13.33 -19.21 4.51
C ASN A 172 -12.02 -18.43 4.34
N LYS A 173 -11.16 -18.82 3.40
CA LYS A 173 -9.94 -18.05 3.08
C LYS A 173 -10.25 -16.62 2.66
N ILE A 174 -11.27 -16.44 1.80
CA ILE A 174 -11.70 -15.11 1.36
C ILE A 174 -12.29 -14.30 2.53
N LYS A 175 -13.01 -14.93 3.48
CA LYS A 175 -13.47 -14.25 4.71
C LYS A 175 -12.32 -13.68 5.52
N TYR A 176 -11.24 -14.43 5.70
CA TYR A 176 -10.08 -13.95 6.47
C TYR A 176 -9.43 -12.73 5.81
N PHE A 177 -9.37 -12.68 4.47
CA PHE A 177 -8.92 -11.47 3.78
C PHE A 177 -9.84 -10.26 4.04
N PHE A 178 -11.16 -10.44 4.00
CA PHE A 178 -12.10 -9.35 4.32
C PHE A 178 -11.96 -8.85 5.76
N VAL A 179 -11.80 -9.76 6.73
CA VAL A 179 -11.56 -9.38 8.13
C VAL A 179 -10.25 -8.58 8.25
N GLY A 180 -9.16 -9.06 7.64
CA GLY A 180 -7.89 -8.35 7.63
C GLY A 180 -7.97 -6.97 6.99
N MET A 181 -8.70 -6.83 5.87
CA MET A 181 -8.93 -5.54 5.22
C MET A 181 -9.77 -4.59 6.07
N PHE A 182 -10.83 -5.09 6.69
CA PHE A 182 -11.68 -4.28 7.57
C PHE A 182 -10.86 -3.65 8.70
N PHE A 183 -10.06 -4.45 9.41
CA PHE A 183 -9.18 -3.93 10.47
C PHE A 183 -8.05 -3.05 9.94
N GLY A 184 -7.49 -3.36 8.76
CA GLY A 184 -6.46 -2.54 8.14
C GLY A 184 -6.94 -1.15 7.70
N TRP A 185 -8.23 -1.00 7.38
CA TRP A 185 -8.79 0.25 6.86
C TRP A 185 -9.43 1.13 7.93
N ILE A 186 -9.78 0.58 9.10
CA ILE A 186 -10.30 1.38 10.24
C ILE A 186 -9.29 2.47 10.66
N GLY A 187 -7.99 2.23 10.53
CA GLY A 187 -6.94 3.18 10.91
C GLY A 187 -6.76 4.39 9.97
N VAL A 188 -7.40 4.39 8.80
CA VAL A 188 -7.16 5.40 7.74
C VAL A 188 -7.88 6.73 8.04
N HIS A 189 -8.83 6.78 8.99
CA HIS A 189 -9.73 7.92 9.19
C HIS A 189 -9.25 9.02 10.16
N GLY A 190 -7.97 9.06 10.53
CA GLY A 190 -7.44 10.03 11.50
C GLY A 190 -7.06 11.41 10.93
N ASP A 191 -6.54 11.47 9.71
CA ASP A 191 -5.88 12.69 9.16
C ASP A 191 -6.14 12.87 7.64
N PHE A 192 -7.39 12.65 7.19
CA PHE A 192 -7.87 13.15 5.88
C PHE A 192 -8.72 14.40 6.07
#